data_AF-A0A7X7Q9S5-F1
#
_entry.id   AF-A0A7X7Q9S5-F1
#
_cell.length_a   1.000
_cell.length_b   1.000
_cell.length_c   1.000
_cell.angle_alpha   90.00
_cell.angle_beta   90.00
_cell.angle_gamma   90.00
#
_symmetry.space_group_name_H-M   'P 1'
#
loop_
_entity.id
_entity.type
_entity.pdbx_description
1 polymer ?
#
loop_
_entity_poly.entity_id
_entity_poly.type
_entity_poly.pdbx_seq_one_letter_code
_entity_poly.pdbx_strand_id
1 'polypeptide(L)'
;MTKRFKVLRAIATIWKILAWVELILGIIAAVGVLVLGLVGMSSLEAYGYSYPSDVPWQLAGPLGGLIGAFSVLVGVVFWFLMLYAIGEVIYVLLAIEENTRQPAPQQYAE
;
A
#
# COMPACT_ATOMS: atom_id res chain seq x y z
N MET A 1 20.23 27.42 -3.81
CA MET A 1 19.58 26.09 -3.90
C MET A 1 19.63 25.58 -5.34
N THR A 2 20.50 24.61 -5.62
CA THR A 2 20.70 24.06 -6.97
C THR A 2 19.46 23.30 -7.44
N LYS A 3 18.95 23.60 -8.65
CA LYS A 3 17.69 23.08 -9.23
C LYS A 3 17.50 21.56 -9.11
N ARG A 4 18.58 20.77 -9.04
CA ARG A 4 18.58 19.30 -8.83
C ARG A 4 17.78 18.83 -7.62
N PHE A 5 17.79 19.55 -6.50
CA PHE A 5 17.05 19.15 -5.30
C PHE A 5 15.54 19.26 -5.43
N LYS A 6 15.06 20.19 -6.28
CA LYS A 6 13.63 20.35 -6.53
C LYS A 6 13.03 19.14 -7.25
N VAL A 7 13.77 18.55 -8.18
CA VAL A 7 13.31 17.37 -8.95
C VAL A 7 13.20 16.15 -8.04
N LEU A 8 14.22 15.86 -7.23
CA LEU A 8 14.18 14.74 -6.28
C LEU A 8 13.07 14.91 -5.24
N ARG A 9 12.86 16.13 -4.76
CA ARG A 9 11.74 16.44 -3.85
C ARG A 9 10.38 16.18 -4.51
N ALA A 10 10.22 16.52 -5.80
CA ALA A 10 9.01 16.23 -6.55
C ALA A 10 8.81 14.72 -6.73
N ILE A 11 9.86 13.97 -7.08
CA ILE A 11 9.81 12.51 -7.21
C ILE A 11 9.42 11.86 -5.89
N ALA A 12 9.98 12.32 -4.76
CA ALA A 12 9.61 11.84 -3.43
C ALA A 12 8.12 12.07 -3.12
N THR A 13 7.59 13.26 -3.44
CA THR A 13 6.15 13.54 -3.30
C THR A 13 5.31 12.62 -4.19
N ILE A 14 5.74 12.37 -5.44
CA ILE A 14 5.02 11.48 -6.37
C ILE A 14 4.92 10.06 -5.79
N TRP A 15 6.00 9.50 -5.26
CA TRP A 15 5.96 8.17 -4.61
C TRP A 15 4.95 8.12 -3.47
N LYS A 16 4.90 9.17 -2.63
CA LYS A 16 3.94 9.25 -1.53
C LYS A 16 2.50 9.35 -2.03
N ILE A 17 2.25 10.12 -3.10
CA ILE A 17 0.92 10.22 -3.72
C ILE A 17 0.51 8.85 -4.29
N LEU A 18 1.40 8.17 -5.02
CA LEU A 18 1.14 6.84 -5.56
C LEU A 18 0.83 5.82 -4.47
N ALA A 19 1.55 5.87 -3.33
CA ALA A 19 1.23 5.04 -2.18
C ALA A 19 -0.23 5.23 -1.73
N TRP A 20 -0.67 6.48 -1.55
CA TRP A 20 -2.05 6.77 -1.15
C TRP A 20 -3.08 6.31 -2.19
N VAL A 21 -2.78 6.48 -3.48
CA VAL A 21 -3.65 6.01 -4.57
C VAL A 21 -3.81 4.49 -4.51
N GLU A 22 -2.71 3.75 -4.41
CA GLU A 22 -2.71 2.28 -4.29
C GLU A 22 -3.45 1.81 -3.03
N LEU A 23 -3.29 2.51 -1.90
CA LEU A 23 -4.03 2.18 -0.67
C LEU A 23 -5.54 2.31 -0.86
N ILE A 24 -6.00 3.41 -1.48
CA ILE A 24 -7.43 3.64 -1.72
C ILE A 24 -7.98 2.59 -2.68
N LEU A 25 -7.29 2.34 -3.80
CA LEU A 25 -7.69 1.33 -4.78
C LEU A 25 -7.71 -0.08 -4.17
N GLY A 26 -6.71 -0.40 -3.35
CA GLY A 26 -6.63 -1.67 -2.64
C GLY A 26 -7.74 -1.87 -1.60
N ILE A 27 -8.15 -0.83 -0.89
CA ILE A 27 -9.32 -0.87 0.01
C ILE A 27 -10.60 -1.14 -0.80
N ILE A 28 -10.78 -0.44 -1.93
CA ILE A 28 -11.93 -0.68 -2.82
C ILE A 28 -11.93 -2.12 -3.34
N ALA A 29 -10.76 -2.63 -3.73
CA ALA A 29 -10.60 -4.02 -4.17
C ALA A 29 -10.94 -5.03 -3.06
N ALA A 30 -10.49 -4.79 -1.83
CA ALA A 30 -10.82 -5.65 -0.68
C ALA A 30 -12.33 -5.68 -0.40
N VAL A 31 -13.00 -4.54 -0.49
CA VAL A 31 -14.47 -4.47 -0.39
C VAL A 31 -15.13 -5.25 -1.54
N GLY A 32 -14.61 -5.11 -2.76
CA GLY A 32 -15.08 -5.89 -3.92
C GLY A 32 -14.96 -7.40 -3.70
N VAL A 33 -13.82 -7.86 -3.18
CA VAL A 33 -13.61 -9.28 -2.82
C VAL A 33 -14.59 -9.74 -1.75
N LEU A 34 -14.83 -8.92 -0.72
CA LEU A 34 -15.79 -9.24 0.33
C LEU A 34 -17.21 -9.37 -0.24
N VAL A 35 -17.67 -8.39 -1.04
CA VAL A 35 -19.00 -8.41 -1.67
C VAL A 35 -19.14 -9.63 -2.58
N LEU A 36 -18.13 -9.93 -3.40
CA LEU A 36 -18.14 -11.10 -4.27
C LEU A 36 -18.18 -12.41 -3.46
N GLY A 37 -17.50 -12.50 -2.32
CA GLY A 37 -17.58 -13.68 -1.45
C GLY A 37 -18.95 -13.85 -0.78
N LEU A 38 -19.64 -12.74 -0.47
CA LEU A 38 -20.98 -12.77 0.11
C LEU A 38 -22.07 -13.10 -0.93
N VAL A 39 -21.92 -12.63 -2.17
CA VAL A 39 -22.93 -12.77 -3.24
C VAL A 39 -22.68 -13.98 -4.15
N GLY A 40 -21.41 -14.33 -4.37
CA GLY A 40 -20.93 -15.28 -5.37
C GLY A 40 -21.20 -16.76 -5.08
N MET A 41 -21.78 -17.09 -3.93
CA MET A 41 -22.21 -18.47 -3.64
C MET A 41 -23.27 -18.97 -4.62
N SER A 42 -24.08 -18.06 -5.17
CA SER A 42 -25.15 -18.37 -6.13
C SER A 42 -24.67 -18.84 -7.51
N SER A 43 -23.42 -18.57 -7.91
CA SER A 43 -22.93 -18.87 -9.26
C SER A 43 -22.00 -20.08 -9.34
N LEU A 44 -21.22 -20.40 -8.29
CA LEU A 44 -20.28 -21.53 -8.32
C LEU A 44 -20.97 -22.89 -8.17
N GLU A 45 -22.10 -22.97 -7.45
CA GLU A 45 -22.96 -24.17 -7.42
C GLU A 45 -23.53 -24.51 -8.81
N ALA A 46 -23.83 -23.48 -9.63
CA ALA A 46 -24.32 -23.68 -11.00
C ALA A 46 -23.29 -24.30 -11.94
N TYR A 47 -21.99 -24.28 -11.58
CA TYR A 47 -20.89 -24.88 -12.34
C TYR A 47 -20.33 -26.18 -11.73
N GLY A 48 -20.99 -26.74 -10.71
CA GLY A 48 -20.68 -28.07 -10.18
C GLY A 48 -19.40 -28.18 -9.34
N TYR A 49 -18.80 -27.05 -8.93
CA TYR A 49 -17.65 -27.05 -8.02
C TYR A 49 -18.12 -27.33 -6.59
N SER A 50 -17.86 -28.54 -6.10
CA SER A 50 -18.15 -28.94 -4.72
C SER A 50 -16.93 -28.69 -3.83
N TYR A 51 -17.10 -27.93 -2.74
CA TYR A 51 -16.06 -27.75 -1.74
C TYR A 51 -15.85 -29.03 -0.90
N PRO A 52 -14.67 -29.23 -0.29
CA PRO A 52 -14.43 -30.32 0.66
C PRO A 52 -15.50 -30.35 1.76
N SER A 53 -15.98 -31.55 2.09
CA SER A 53 -17.18 -31.85 2.90
C SER A 53 -17.19 -31.31 4.34
N ASP A 54 -16.09 -30.73 4.81
CA ASP A 54 -15.85 -30.50 6.24
C ASP A 54 -16.20 -29.06 6.67
N VAL A 55 -16.50 -28.18 5.71
CA VAL A 55 -17.01 -26.82 5.95
C VAL A 55 -18.48 -26.79 5.58
N PRO A 56 -19.39 -26.34 6.48
CA PRO A 56 -20.78 -26.12 6.13
C PRO A 56 -20.86 -25.23 4.88
N TRP A 57 -21.51 -25.72 3.83
CA TRP A 57 -21.60 -25.07 2.51
C TRP A 57 -22.13 -23.63 2.60
N GLN A 58 -23.02 -23.36 3.57
CA GLN A 58 -23.55 -22.02 3.88
C GLN A 58 -22.50 -21.02 4.37
N LEU A 59 -21.35 -21.49 4.87
CA LEU A 59 -20.28 -20.65 5.43
C LEU A 59 -19.09 -20.50 4.49
N ALA A 60 -18.93 -21.39 3.49
CA ALA A 60 -17.74 -21.42 2.63
C ALA A 60 -17.54 -20.10 1.84
N GLY A 61 -18.62 -19.50 1.32
CA GLY A 61 -18.58 -18.23 0.58
C GLY A 61 -18.24 -17.02 1.46
N PRO A 62 -19.03 -16.71 2.52
CA PRO A 62 -18.74 -15.62 3.44
C PRO A 62 -17.36 -15.74 4.09
N LEU A 63 -16.96 -16.94 4.49
CA LEU A 63 -15.66 -17.17 5.12
C LEU A 63 -14.52 -16.96 4.11
N GLY A 64 -14.67 -17.45 2.88
CA GLY A 64 -13.70 -17.21 1.80
C GLY A 64 -13.58 -15.74 1.42
N GLY A 65 -14.71 -15.03 1.32
CA GLY A 65 -14.75 -13.58 1.08
C GLY A 65 -14.06 -12.79 2.19
N LEU A 66 -14.29 -13.16 3.45
CA LEU A 66 -13.67 -12.52 4.60
C LEU A 66 -12.16 -12.74 4.63
N ILE A 67 -11.70 -13.99 4.48
CA ILE A 67 -10.27 -14.34 4.45
C ILE A 67 -9.58 -13.66 3.26
N GLY A 68 -10.21 -13.67 2.09
CA GLY A 68 -9.70 -13.03 0.89
C GLY A 68 -9.57 -11.52 1.06
N ALA A 69 -10.62 -10.84 1.53
CA ALA A 69 -10.60 -9.40 1.77
C ALA A 69 -9.55 -9.02 2.82
N PHE A 70 -9.43 -9.79 3.91
CA PHE A 70 -8.40 -9.57 4.92
C PHE A 70 -6.99 -9.74 4.35
N SER A 71 -6.75 -10.79 3.56
CA SER A 71 -5.45 -11.04 2.92
C SER A 71 -5.07 -9.91 1.95
N VAL A 72 -6.03 -9.40 1.18
CA VAL A 72 -5.84 -8.24 0.30
C VAL A 72 -5.51 -7.00 1.13
N LEU A 73 -6.25 -6.70 2.20
CA LEU A 73 -5.96 -5.55 3.07
C LEU A 73 -4.55 -5.61 3.65
N VAL A 74 -4.13 -6.76 4.16
CA VAL A 74 -2.77 -6.94 4.68
C VAL A 74 -1.75 -6.66 3.58
N GLY A 75 -1.91 -7.27 2.40
CA GLY A 75 -1.01 -7.05 1.27
C GLY A 75 -0.93 -5.58 0.82
N VAL A 76 -2.08 -4.91 0.72
CA VAL A 76 -2.18 -3.49 0.34
C VAL A 76 -1.51 -2.59 1.37
N VAL A 77 -1.70 -2.84 2.67
CA VAL A 77 -1.05 -2.06 3.73
C VAL A 77 0.48 -2.24 3.66
N PHE A 78 0.97 -3.46 3.50
CA PHE A 78 2.41 -3.69 3.32
C PHE A 78 2.96 -2.98 2.07
N TRP A 79 2.23 -3.03 0.96
CA TRP A 79 2.63 -2.36 -0.28
C TRP A 79 2.63 -0.84 -0.14
N PHE A 80 1.60 -0.26 0.50
CA PHE A 80 1.53 1.14 0.85
C PHE A 80 2.76 1.59 1.65
N LEU A 81 3.11 0.83 2.70
CA LEU A 81 4.27 1.15 3.55
C LEU A 81 5.57 1.14 2.75
N MET A 82 5.76 0.16 1.85
CA MET A 82 6.93 0.11 0.98
C MET A 82 7.03 1.34 0.05
N LEU A 83 5.94 1.67 -0.65
CA LEU A 83 5.90 2.81 -1.57
C LEU A 83 6.13 4.14 -0.83
N TYR A 84 5.49 4.30 0.33
CA TYR A 84 5.63 5.50 1.14
C TYR A 84 7.06 5.64 1.68
N ALA A 85 7.65 4.54 2.16
CA ALA A 85 9.02 4.52 2.68
C ALA A 85 10.06 4.91 1.62
N ILE A 86 9.88 4.53 0.34
CA ILE A 86 10.76 4.98 -0.74
C ILE A 86 10.78 6.51 -0.85
N GLY A 87 9.61 7.15 -0.78
CA GLY A 87 9.50 8.61 -0.75
C GLY A 87 10.23 9.22 0.45
N GLU A 88 10.05 8.65 1.64
CA GLU A 88 10.73 9.09 2.87
C GLU A 88 12.24 8.95 2.82
N VAL A 89 12.76 7.84 2.29
CA VAL A 89 14.21 7.65 2.11
C VAL A 89 14.80 8.75 1.24
N ILE A 90 14.12 9.16 0.16
CA ILE A 90 14.59 10.27 -0.69
C ILE A 90 14.63 11.57 0.12
N TYR A 91 13.62 11.87 0.93
CA TYR A 91 13.64 13.06 1.79
C TYR A 91 14.77 13.04 2.82
N VAL A 92 15.02 11.89 3.45
CA VAL A 92 16.13 11.73 4.40
C VAL A 92 17.48 11.97 3.73
N LEU A 93 17.72 11.38 2.55
CA LEU A 93 18.95 11.58 1.81
C LEU A 93 19.15 13.05 1.40
N LEU A 94 18.06 13.72 0.98
CA LEU A 94 18.08 15.16 0.69
C LEU A 94 18.45 15.98 1.92
N ALA A 95 17.88 15.66 3.10
CA ALA A 95 18.17 16.36 4.35
C ALA A 95 19.65 16.19 4.77
N ILE A 96 20.21 14.99 4.60
CA ILE A 96 21.64 14.74 4.84
C ILE A 96 22.51 15.59 3.91
N GLU A 97 22.19 15.65 2.62
CA GLU A 97 22.94 16.48 1.64
C GLU A 97 22.83 17.98 1.96
N GLU A 98 21.64 18.45 2.37
CA GLU A 98 21.44 19.84 2.77
C GLU A 98 22.23 20.20 4.04
N ASN A 99 22.28 19.32 5.04
CA ASN A 99 23.04 19.54 6.28
C ASN A 99 24.57 19.50 6.08
N THR A 100 25.05 18.63 5.19
CA THR A 100 26.50 18.50 4.90
C THR A 100 27.05 19.62 4.03
N ARG A 101 26.20 20.34 3.29
CA ARG A 101 26.62 21.50 2.48
C ARG A 101 26.66 22.82 3.22
N GLN A 102 26.06 22.89 4.40
CA GLN A 102 26.15 24.10 5.21
C GLN A 102 27.55 24.13 5.84
N PRO A 103 28.40 25.13 5.54
CA PRO A 103 29.68 25.27 6.22
C PRO A 103 29.42 25.46 7.72
N ALA A 104 30.31 24.91 8.55
CA ALA A 104 30.22 25.08 9.99
C ALA A 104 30.05 26.57 10.33
N PRO A 105 29.17 26.93 11.31
CA PRO A 105 28.98 28.31 11.69
C PRO A 105 30.35 28.92 12.01
N GLN A 106 30.67 30.06 11.38
CA GLN A 106 31.95 30.79 11.50
C GLN A 106 32.24 31.33 12.91
N GLN A 107 31.50 30.87 13.92
CA GLN A 107 31.50 31.32 15.30
C GLN A 107 32.73 30.84 16.10
N TYR A 108 33.71 30.22 15.43
CA TYR A 108 34.98 29.76 16.01
C TYR A 108 36.21 30.38 15.31
N ALA A 109 36.01 31.41 14.48
CA ALA A 109 37.10 32.17 13.86
C ALA A 109 37.36 33.47 14.66
N GLU A 110 37.79 33.33 15.92
CA GLU A 110 38.35 34.41 16.73
C GLU A 110 39.71 33.96 17.31
#